data_AF-A0A1M6PWX5-F1
#
_entry.id   AF-A0A1M6PWX5-F1
#
_cell.length_a   1.000
_cell.length_b   1.000
_cell.length_c   1.000
_cell.angle_alpha   90.00
_cell.angle_beta   90.00
_cell.angle_gamma   90.00
#
_symmetry.space_group_name_H-M   'P 1'
#
loop_
_entity.id
_entity.type
_entity.pdbx_description
1 polymer ?
#
loop_
_entity_poly.entity_id
_entity_poly.type
_entity_poly.pdbx_seq_one_letter_code
_entity_poly.pdbx_strand_id
1 'polypeptide(L)'
;MNCDKIIQSLEASHFTKIVNEGNWLETDALIYVKEIKEAVFLLFLITEEKEKIEDIRALIAQFDEFNDIGKQEPKQTLFYLSIKKKHDLHYFEKFMKVDH
;
A
#
# COMPACT_ATOMS: atom_id res chain seq x y z
N MET A 1 -0.83 -8.16 14.57
CA MET A 1 -0.77 -6.75 14.11
C MET A 1 -2.17 -6.18 14.29
N ASN A 2 -2.36 -4.90 14.66
CA ASN A 2 -3.72 -4.34 14.71
C ASN A 2 -3.98 -3.60 13.41
N CYS A 3 -4.51 -4.33 12.43
CA CYS A 3 -4.61 -3.86 11.07
C CYS A 3 -5.78 -2.88 10.87
N ASP A 4 -6.83 -2.97 11.69
CA ASP A 4 -7.90 -1.97 11.73
C ASP A 4 -7.33 -0.58 12.03
N LYS A 5 -6.38 -0.49 12.96
CA LYS A 5 -5.68 0.78 13.25
C LYS A 5 -4.84 1.28 12.07
N ILE A 6 -4.25 0.36 11.30
CA ILE A 6 -3.46 0.71 10.12
C ILE A 6 -4.38 1.24 9.02
N ILE A 7 -5.48 0.54 8.73
CA ILE A 7 -6.49 0.96 7.76
C ILE A 7 -7.06 2.33 8.16
N GLN A 8 -7.48 2.50 9.41
CA GLN A 8 -7.95 3.79 9.93
C GLN A 8 -6.89 4.89 9.78
N SER A 9 -5.61 4.57 9.97
CA SER A 9 -4.53 5.54 9.78
C SER A 9 -4.35 5.91 8.30
N LEU A 10 -4.44 4.93 7.38
CA LEU A 10 -4.36 5.17 5.95
C LEU A 10 -5.51 6.05 5.46
N GLU A 11 -6.73 5.74 5.90
CA GLU A 11 -7.93 6.54 5.60
C GLU A 11 -7.79 7.96 6.14
N ALA A 12 -7.28 8.13 7.37
CA ALA A 12 -7.03 9.45 7.97
C ALA A 12 -5.91 10.22 7.26
N SER A 13 -4.93 9.54 6.66
CA SER A 13 -3.78 10.14 5.96
C SER A 13 -4.03 10.44 4.47
N HIS A 14 -5.30 10.47 4.04
CA HIS A 14 -5.74 10.76 2.67
C HIS A 14 -5.29 9.75 1.62
N PHE A 15 -5.13 8.48 1.99
CA PHE A 15 -4.94 7.43 1.00
C PHE A 15 -6.28 7.12 0.31
N THR A 16 -6.23 6.91 -0.99
CA THR A 16 -7.37 6.46 -1.78
C THR A 16 -7.35 4.94 -1.86
N LYS A 17 -8.47 4.30 -1.55
CA LYS A 17 -8.64 2.86 -1.72
C LYS A 17 -8.94 2.55 -3.18
N ILE A 18 -8.20 1.60 -3.76
CA ILE A 18 -8.37 1.12 -5.12
C ILE A 18 -8.63 -0.38 -5.09
N VAL A 19 -9.50 -0.84 -5.98
CA VAL A 19 -9.74 -2.27 -6.23
C VAL A 19 -8.70 -2.75 -7.25
N ASN A 20 -8.07 -3.89 -6.94
CA ASN A 20 -7.20 -4.54 -7.90
C ASN A 20 -8.05 -5.23 -9.00
N GLU A 21 -8.01 -4.70 -10.21
CA GLU A 21 -8.66 -5.26 -11.41
C GLU A 21 -7.65 -5.94 -12.36
N GLY A 22 -6.36 -5.83 -12.05
CA GLY A 22 -5.24 -6.34 -12.83
C GLY A 22 -4.65 -7.63 -12.27
N ASN A 23 -3.83 -8.30 -13.09
CA ASN A 23 -3.25 -9.61 -12.76
C ASN A 23 -1.89 -9.55 -12.04
N TRP A 24 -1.39 -8.36 -11.74
CA TRP A 24 -0.04 -8.17 -11.21
C TRP A 24 0.04 -8.16 -9.68
N LEU A 25 -1.12 -8.12 -9.02
CA LEU A 25 -1.28 -8.23 -7.58
C LEU A 25 -2.25 -9.36 -7.26
N GLU A 26 -2.18 -9.86 -6.03
CA GLU A 26 -3.11 -10.88 -5.54
C GLU A 26 -4.55 -10.36 -5.62
N THR A 27 -5.47 -11.22 -6.08
CA THR A 27 -6.85 -10.86 -6.44
C THR A 27 -7.65 -10.30 -5.25
N ASP A 28 -7.29 -10.67 -4.03
CA ASP A 28 -8.00 -10.29 -2.80
C ASP A 28 -7.27 -9.20 -1.98
N ALA A 29 -6.25 -8.55 -2.55
CA ALA A 29 -5.51 -7.49 -1.87
C ALA A 29 -6.25 -6.15 -1.92
N LEU A 30 -6.42 -5.49 -0.77
CA LEU A 30 -6.84 -4.10 -0.71
C LEU A 30 -5.64 -3.19 -1.01
N ILE A 31 -5.80 -2.27 -1.97
CA ILE A 31 -4.76 -1.31 -2.32
C ILE A 31 -5.14 0.06 -1.77
N TYR A 32 -4.27 0.65 -0.95
CA TYR A 32 -4.37 2.05 -0.53
C TYR A 32 -3.24 2.82 -1.18
N VAL A 33 -3.54 3.93 -1.85
CA VAL A 33 -2.54 4.70 -2.58
C VAL A 33 -2.57 6.19 -2.27
N LYS A 34 -1.38 6.80 -2.28
CA LYS A 34 -1.18 8.23 -2.17
C LYS A 34 -0.08 8.65 -3.13
N GLU A 35 -0.32 9.69 -3.91
CA GLU A 35 0.74 10.32 -4.71
C GLU A 35 1.69 11.06 -3.78
N ILE A 36 3.00 10.81 -3.94
CA ILE A 36 4.05 11.44 -3.12
C ILE A 36 4.98 12.34 -3.94
N LYS A 37 4.96 12.16 -5.26
CA LYS A 37 5.63 12.98 -6.27
C LYS A 37 4.95 12.71 -7.61
N GLU A 38 5.07 13.62 -8.58
CA GLU A 38 4.53 13.45 -9.93
C GLU A 38 4.78 12.04 -10.48
N ALA A 39 3.69 11.33 -10.79
CA ALA A 39 3.69 9.97 -11.32
C ALA A 39 4.29 8.88 -10.38
N VAL A 40 4.65 9.23 -9.14
CA VAL A 40 5.22 8.34 -8.14
C VAL A 40 4.28 8.22 -6.95
N PHE A 41 3.90 6.98 -6.68
CA PHE A 41 2.87 6.64 -5.73
C PHE A 41 3.43 5.77 -4.61
N LEU A 42 2.92 6.00 -3.40
CA LEU A 42 3.09 5.14 -2.26
C LEU A 42 1.86 4.25 -2.14
N LEU A 43 2.06 2.94 -2.23
CA LEU A 43 1.02 1.92 -2.19
C LEU A 43 1.16 1.06 -0.95
N PHE A 44 0.04 0.77 -0.31
CA PHE A 44 -0.07 -0.28 0.70
C PHE A 44 -1.01 -1.36 0.21
N LEU A 45 -0.50 -2.58 0.14
CA LEU A 45 -1.26 -3.76 -0.20
C LEU A 45 -1.51 -4.55 1.06
N ILE A 46 -2.77 -4.75 1.37
CA ILE A 46 -3.20 -5.46 2.57
C ILE A 46 -3.93 -6.71 2.09
N THR A 47 -3.41 -7.87 2.47
CA THR A 47 -3.98 -9.17 2.11
C THR A 47 -4.63 -9.78 3.33
N GLU A 48 -5.85 -10.28 3.15
CA GLU A 48 -6.61 -10.99 4.16
C GLU A 48 -6.64 -12.47 3.80
N GLU A 49 -6.13 -13.34 4.67
CA GLU A 49 -6.35 -14.78 4.53
C GLU A 49 -7.14 -15.27 5.76
N LYS A 50 -8.29 -15.91 5.51
CA LYS A 50 -9.12 -16.57 6.56
C LYS A 50 -9.36 -15.67 7.79
N GLU A 51 -9.83 -14.45 7.55
CA GLU A 51 -10.21 -13.48 8.58
C GLU A 51 -9.05 -12.95 9.44
N LYS A 52 -7.80 -13.14 9.01
CA LYS A 52 -6.62 -12.52 9.62
C LYS A 52 -5.75 -11.86 8.55
N ILE A 53 -5.41 -10.59 8.78
CA ILE A 53 -4.44 -9.88 7.95
C ILE A 53 -3.05 -10.41 8.29
N GLU A 54 -2.45 -11.13 7.34
CA GLU A 54 -1.14 -11.78 7.50
C GLU A 54 0.01 -10.95 6.90
N ASP A 55 -0.22 -10.23 5.79
CA ASP A 55 0.84 -9.52 5.08
C ASP A 55 0.37 -8.12 4.65
N ILE A 56 1.14 -7.11 5.07
CA ILE A 56 1.05 -5.75 4.53
C ILE A 56 2.32 -5.49 3.74
N ARG A 57 2.18 -5.07 2.49
CA ARG A 57 3.30 -4.67 1.63
C ARG A 57 3.23 -3.18 1.37
N ALA A 58 4.37 -2.50 1.50
CA ALA A 58 4.54 -1.10 1.17
C ALA A 58 5.40 -0.98 -0.08
N LEU A 59 4.91 -0.27 -1.09
CA LEU A 59 5.62 -0.05 -2.34
C LEU A 59 5.71 1.44 -2.64
N ILE A 60 6.86 1.88 -3.14
CA ILE A 60 6.96 3.14 -3.88
C ILE A 60 7.15 2.75 -5.33
N ALA A 61 6.23 3.18 -6.19
CA ALA A 61 6.25 2.79 -7.60
C ALA A 61 5.80 3.93 -8.51
N GLN A 62 6.32 3.94 -9.72
CA GLN A 62 5.99 4.88 -10.76
C GLN A 62 4.92 4.29 -11.69
N PHE A 63 3.88 5.06 -11.97
CA PHE A 63 2.83 4.75 -12.94
C PHE A 63 2.73 5.90 -13.95
N ASP A 64 2.12 5.66 -15.11
CA ASP A 64 1.85 6.77 -16.04
C ASP A 64 0.75 7.67 -15.50
N GLU A 65 -0.36 7.07 -15.05
CA GLU A 65 -1.47 7.78 -14.47
C GLU A 65 -1.98 7.08 -13.20
N PHE A 66 -2.65 7.84 -12.33
CA PHE A 66 -3.30 7.28 -11.15
C PHE A 66 -4.29 6.15 -11.50
N ASN A 67 -4.98 6.27 -12.64
CA ASN A 67 -6.00 5.32 -13.08
C ASN A 67 -5.43 3.96 -13.54
N ASP A 68 -4.10 3.86 -13.70
CA ASP A 68 -3.40 2.64 -14.06
C ASP A 68 -3.16 1.73 -12.84
N ILE A 69 -3.14 2.33 -11.65
CA ILE A 69 -2.92 1.63 -10.40
C ILE A 69 -4.04 0.61 -10.21
N GLY A 70 -3.65 -0.65 -10.00
CA GLY A 70 -4.59 -1.76 -9.88
C GLY A 70 -5.11 -2.30 -11.21
N LYS A 71 -4.73 -1.75 -12.38
CA LYS A 71 -5.06 -2.33 -13.70
C LYS A 71 -3.85 -2.95 -14.38
N GLN A 72 -2.70 -2.29 -14.28
CA GLN A 72 -1.45 -2.70 -14.90
C GLN A 72 -0.28 -2.56 -13.94
N GLU A 73 0.83 -3.24 -14.26
CA GLU A 73 2.07 -3.16 -13.49
C GLU A 73 2.64 -1.73 -13.48
N PRO A 74 3.33 -1.32 -12.41
CA PRO A 74 4.06 -0.07 -12.41
C PRO A 74 5.16 -0.10 -13.47
N LYS A 75 5.44 1.06 -14.05
CA LYS A 75 6.61 1.25 -14.92
C LYS A 75 7.91 0.93 -14.20
N GLN A 76 7.97 1.28 -12.92
CA GLN A 76 9.14 1.04 -12.10
C GLN A 76 8.77 0.92 -10.62
N THR A 77 9.31 -0.08 -9.94
CA THR A 77 9.27 -0.17 -8.48
C THR A 77 10.55 0.44 -7.92
N LEU A 78 10.41 1.52 -7.14
CA LEU A 78 11.52 2.22 -6.51
C LEU A 78 11.83 1.67 -5.11
N PHE A 79 10.82 1.13 -4.44
CA PHE A 79 10.96 0.55 -3.11
C PHE A 79 9.90 -0.54 -2.87
N TYR A 80 10.28 -1.56 -2.11
CA TYR A 80 9.39 -2.62 -1.67
C TYR A 80 9.76 -3.05 -0.25
N LEU A 81 8.77 -3.09 0.64
CA LEU A 81 8.89 -3.63 1.99
C LEU A 81 7.70 -4.54 2.29
N SER A 82 7.96 -5.71 2.82
CA SER A 82 6.92 -6.61 3.35
C SER A 82 6.96 -6.59 4.87
N ILE A 83 5.82 -6.25 5.47
CA ILE A 83 5.61 -6.06 6.89
C ILE A 83 4.90 -7.32 7.41
N LYS A 84 5.69 -8.33 7.75
CA LYS A 84 5.19 -9.63 8.24
C LYS A 84 5.20 -9.75 9.77
N LYS A 85 5.98 -8.91 10.47
CA LYS A 85 6.14 -8.98 11.92
C LYS A 85 5.83 -7.65 12.60
N LYS A 86 5.39 -7.72 13.87
CA LYS A 86 5.05 -6.54 14.69
C LYS A 86 6.19 -5.53 14.83
N HIS A 87 7.44 -5.97 14.71
CA HIS A 87 8.61 -5.08 14.71
C HIS A 87 8.71 -4.21 13.44
N ASP A 88 8.28 -4.73 12.29
CA ASP A 88 8.32 -4.01 11.01
C ASP A 88 7.30 -2.86 10.98
N LEU A 89 6.23 -2.99 11.78
CA LEU A 89 5.21 -1.95 11.94
C LEU A 89 5.78 -0.65 12.54
N HIS A 90 6.80 -0.72 13.39
CA HIS A 90 7.40 0.49 13.95
C HIS A 90 8.07 1.35 12.87
N TYR A 91 8.67 0.71 11.85
CA TYR A 91 9.26 1.40 10.71
C TYR A 91 8.18 2.00 9.81
N PHE A 92 7.08 1.27 9.61
CA PHE A 92 5.90 1.76 8.90
C PHE A 92 5.30 3.00 9.57
N GLU A 93 5.06 2.98 10.88
CA GLU A 93 4.49 4.12 11.60
C GLU A 93 5.41 5.34 11.54
N LYS A 94 6.73 5.14 11.59
CA LYS A 94 7.70 6.22 11.37
C LYS A 94 7.61 6.76 9.95
N PHE A 95 7.53 5.89 8.95
CA PHE A 95 7.42 6.27 7.54
C PHE A 95 6.15 7.10 7.28
N MET A 96 5.02 6.73 7.89
CA MET A 96 3.74 7.43 7.79
C MET A 96 3.71 8.80 8.47
N LYS A 97 4.60 9.05 9.44
CA LYS A 97 4.70 10.31 10.20
C LYS A 97 5.73 11.29 9.64
N VAL A 98 6.40 10.94 8.53
CA VAL A 98 7.28 11.90 7.85
C VAL A 98 6.38 12.85 7.05
N ASP A 99 5.75 13.77 7.77
CA ASP A 99 5.13 14.95 7.19
C ASP A 99 6.25 15.93 6.80
N HIS A 100 6.25 16.37 5.54
CA HIS A 100 6.98 17.55 5.07
C HIS A 100 6.01 18.70 4.91
#